data_AF-A0A4Q9GXK2-F1
#
_entry.id   AF-A0A4Q9GXK2-F1
#
_cell.length_a   1.000
_cell.length_b   1.000
_cell.length_c   1.000
_cell.angle_alpha   90.00
_cell.angle_beta   90.00
_cell.angle_gamma   90.00
#
_symmetry.space_group_name_H-M   'P 1'
#
loop_
_entity.id
_entity.type
_entity.pdbx_description
1 polymer ?
#
loop_
_entity_poly.entity_id
_entity_poly.type
_entity_poly.pdbx_seq_one_letter_code
_entity_poly.pdbx_strand_id
1 'polypeptide(L)'
;MPHPATWRTAKAAACTLALAAAHLSAHAVVEAGHWRFTQDPAGQFGNFSVLVDQTVGGDYTGTFFDYDPSAGTLTYKTFNVDEGSEVWVTQPGAVIDNRFKPSLQNGQTTAVVGTDFYLGAATSSATDPGFSWATLSNRTSFGWAHFRADSSGKLTLVDSAMAFREPGIVVGTLSAVPEPSTWALMALGLASLAVRRQAHRQPRQPAGAVANAA
;
A
#
# COMPACT_ATOMS: atom_id res chain seq x y z
N MET A 1 45.73 -27.15 -24.18
CA MET A 1 45.68 -26.03 -23.21
C MET A 1 44.33 -25.34 -23.33
N PRO A 2 43.36 -25.54 -22.40
CA PRO A 2 42.09 -24.82 -22.43
C PRO A 2 42.19 -23.49 -21.65
N HIS A 3 41.63 -22.44 -22.23
CA HIS A 3 41.62 -21.06 -21.73
C HIS A 3 40.75 -20.90 -20.45
N PRO A 4 41.22 -20.18 -19.40
CA PRO A 4 40.43 -19.84 -18.22
C PRO A 4 39.73 -18.48 -18.41
N ALA A 5 38.69 -18.41 -19.25
CA ALA A 5 37.97 -17.14 -19.51
C ALA A 5 36.56 -17.07 -18.90
N THR A 6 35.98 -18.18 -18.43
CA THR A 6 34.55 -18.26 -18.09
C THR A 6 34.21 -17.93 -16.62
N TRP A 7 35.21 -17.75 -15.75
CA TRP A 7 34.98 -17.49 -14.32
C TRP A 7 34.84 -16.01 -13.94
N ARG A 8 35.26 -15.09 -14.82
CA ARG A 8 35.24 -13.65 -14.52
C ARG A 8 33.90 -12.98 -14.89
N THR A 9 33.10 -13.58 -15.76
CA THR A 9 31.78 -13.05 -16.19
C THR A 9 30.65 -13.33 -15.19
N ALA A 10 30.70 -14.46 -14.46
CA ALA A 10 29.64 -14.84 -13.52
C ALA A 10 29.59 -13.94 -12.25
N LYS A 11 30.73 -13.40 -11.81
CA LYS A 11 30.78 -12.49 -10.64
C LYS A 11 30.32 -11.08 -10.98
N ALA A 12 30.58 -10.61 -12.21
CA ALA A 12 30.13 -9.30 -12.66
C ALA A 12 28.60 -9.23 -12.76
N ALA A 13 27.95 -10.26 -13.32
CA ALA A 13 26.49 -10.30 -13.45
C ALA A 13 25.75 -10.33 -12.10
N ALA A 14 26.32 -11.00 -11.09
CA ALA A 14 25.72 -11.04 -9.74
C ALA A 14 25.78 -9.70 -9.01
N CYS A 15 26.86 -8.91 -9.20
CA CYS A 15 26.96 -7.56 -8.62
C CYS A 15 26.03 -6.56 -9.31
N THR A 16 25.81 -6.67 -10.63
CA THR A 16 24.91 -5.76 -11.34
C THR A 16 23.44 -5.99 -10.99
N LEU A 17 23.00 -7.24 -10.79
CA LEU A 17 21.65 -7.55 -10.31
C LEU A 17 21.41 -7.10 -8.86
N ALA A 18 22.42 -7.20 -8.00
CA ALA A 18 22.32 -6.74 -6.62
C ALA A 18 22.24 -5.20 -6.51
N LEU A 19 22.95 -4.46 -7.38
CA LEU A 19 22.85 -3.00 -7.44
C LEU A 19 21.51 -2.54 -8.05
N ALA A 20 20.99 -3.23 -9.07
CA ALA A 20 19.69 -2.89 -9.67
C ALA A 20 18.51 -3.12 -8.72
N ALA A 21 18.57 -4.14 -7.85
CA ALA A 21 17.56 -4.38 -6.83
C ALA A 21 17.59 -3.36 -5.68
N ALA A 22 18.77 -2.79 -5.37
CA ALA A 22 18.92 -1.79 -4.31
C ALA A 22 18.35 -0.40 -4.66
N HIS A 23 18.07 -0.13 -5.94
CA HIS A 23 17.51 1.15 -6.41
C HIS A 23 15.98 1.16 -6.55
N LEU A 24 15.30 0.03 -6.34
CA LEU A 24 13.83 -0.09 -6.48
C LEU A 24 13.08 -0.10 -5.16
N SER A 25 13.76 0.07 -4.04
CA SER A 25 13.14 0.21 -2.73
C SER A 25 13.18 1.69 -2.33
N ALA A 26 12.36 2.52 -2.99
CA ALA A 26 11.79 3.61 -2.22
C ALA A 26 11.06 2.91 -1.07
N HIS A 27 11.60 3.01 0.13
CA HIS A 27 11.00 2.39 1.30
C HIS A 27 9.56 2.89 1.37
N ALA A 28 8.61 1.96 1.40
CA ALA A 28 7.22 2.34 1.57
C ALA A 28 7.08 3.18 2.82
N VAL A 29 6.67 4.44 2.65
CA VAL A 29 6.44 5.33 3.79
C VAL A 29 5.05 5.02 4.31
N VAL A 30 4.97 3.91 5.05
CA VAL A 30 3.76 3.53 5.78
C VAL A 30 3.95 3.89 7.23
N GLU A 31 3.19 4.89 7.67
CA GLU A 31 3.32 5.46 9.01
C GLU A 31 1.99 5.35 9.76
N ALA A 32 2.09 5.04 11.04
CA ALA A 32 0.95 5.16 11.96
C ALA A 32 0.67 6.64 12.22
N GLY A 33 -0.59 6.97 12.53
CA GLY A 33 -1.02 8.37 12.61
C GLY A 33 -1.55 8.88 11.27
N HIS A 34 -1.47 10.19 11.01
CA HIS A 34 -1.97 10.85 9.78
C HIS A 34 -3.48 10.85 9.54
N TRP A 35 -4.24 10.37 10.53
CA TRP A 35 -5.67 10.56 10.61
C TRP A 35 -6.00 11.42 11.82
N ARG A 36 -6.88 12.38 11.62
CA ARG A 36 -7.51 13.15 12.69
C ARG A 36 -9.01 13.03 12.56
N PHE A 37 -9.71 13.21 13.65
CA PHE A 37 -11.15 13.27 13.61
C PHE A 37 -11.70 14.26 14.62
N THR A 38 -12.88 14.77 14.32
CA THR A 38 -13.69 15.55 15.25
C THR A 38 -15.07 14.95 15.29
N GLN A 39 -15.66 14.87 16.48
CA GLN A 39 -17.07 14.57 16.65
C GLN A 39 -17.73 15.76 17.35
N ASP A 40 -18.61 16.45 16.64
CA ASP A 40 -19.35 17.61 17.13
C ASP A 40 -20.83 17.41 16.84
N PRO A 41 -21.65 17.03 17.82
CA PRO A 41 -23.09 16.83 17.62
C PRO A 41 -23.83 18.04 17.03
N ALA A 42 -23.29 19.25 17.16
CA ALA A 42 -23.86 20.49 16.60
C ALA A 42 -23.16 20.94 15.29
N GLY A 43 -22.29 20.10 14.72
CA GLY A 43 -21.46 20.44 13.57
C GLY A 43 -22.28 20.81 12.34
N GLN A 44 -21.99 21.98 11.77
CA GLN A 44 -22.70 22.54 10.61
C GLN A 44 -22.66 21.65 9.36
N PHE A 45 -21.57 20.89 9.18
CA PHE A 45 -21.32 20.07 7.98
C PHE A 45 -21.51 18.56 8.22
N GLY A 46 -21.90 18.19 9.42
CA GLY A 46 -22.01 16.81 9.88
C GLY A 46 -21.53 16.67 11.32
N ASN A 47 -21.98 15.65 12.01
CA ASN A 47 -21.61 15.41 13.41
C ASN A 47 -20.26 14.70 13.61
N PHE A 48 -19.63 14.23 12.54
CA PHE A 48 -18.35 13.52 12.54
C PHE A 48 -17.54 13.91 11.30
N SER A 49 -16.29 14.28 11.49
CA SER A 49 -15.36 14.56 10.39
C SER A 49 -14.07 13.79 10.57
N VAL A 50 -13.49 13.39 9.45
CA VAL A 50 -12.15 12.82 9.38
C VAL A 50 -11.28 13.74 8.53
N LEU A 51 -10.05 13.95 8.98
CA LEU A 51 -9.02 14.60 8.21
C LEU A 51 -7.91 13.58 7.94
N VAL A 52 -7.52 13.49 6.68
CA VAL A 52 -6.51 12.55 6.20
C VAL A 52 -5.34 13.35 5.65
N ASP A 53 -4.15 12.99 6.07
CA ASP A 53 -2.92 13.63 5.61
C ASP A 53 -2.62 13.25 4.16
N GLN A 54 -2.29 14.24 3.35
CA GLN A 54 -1.99 14.13 1.93
C GLN A 54 -0.48 14.01 1.72
N THR A 55 0.32 14.42 2.72
CA THR A 55 1.77 14.39 2.68
C THR A 55 2.35 13.82 3.98
N VAL A 56 3.61 13.40 3.95
CA VAL A 56 4.33 13.00 5.17
C VAL A 56 4.49 14.17 6.14
N GLY A 57 4.50 15.40 5.62
CA GLY A 57 4.79 16.63 6.39
C GLY A 57 3.60 17.28 7.08
N GLY A 58 2.37 16.80 6.85
CA GLY A 58 1.15 17.41 7.39
C GLY A 58 0.49 18.40 6.44
N ASP A 59 -0.42 17.90 5.62
CA ASP A 59 -1.30 18.64 4.72
C ASP A 59 -2.64 17.90 4.64
N TYR A 60 -3.72 18.42 5.20
CA TYR A 60 -4.91 17.62 5.51
C TYR A 60 -6.12 17.97 4.64
N THR A 61 -6.70 16.93 4.02
CA THR A 61 -8.03 17.00 3.41
C THR A 61 -9.08 16.40 4.35
N GLY A 62 -10.29 16.96 4.33
CA GLY A 62 -11.38 16.58 5.23
C GLY A 62 -12.60 16.00 4.51
N THR A 63 -13.17 14.95 5.08
CA THR A 63 -14.50 14.42 4.71
C THR A 63 -15.44 14.48 5.92
N PHE A 64 -16.69 14.85 5.70
CA PHE A 64 -17.69 15.10 6.74
C PHE A 64 -18.88 14.14 6.61
N PHE A 65 -19.36 13.68 7.76
CA PHE A 65 -20.39 12.66 7.90
C PHE A 65 -21.38 13.00 9.03
N ASP A 66 -22.56 12.38 8.96
CA ASP A 66 -23.41 12.13 10.11
C ASP A 66 -23.28 10.66 10.54
N TYR A 67 -22.76 10.42 11.74
CA TYR A 67 -22.81 9.13 12.42
C TYR A 67 -24.03 9.05 13.33
N ASP A 68 -24.92 8.09 13.08
CA ASP A 68 -26.04 7.78 13.96
C ASP A 68 -25.70 6.52 14.78
N PRO A 69 -25.40 6.65 16.09
CA PRO A 69 -25.06 5.50 16.93
C PRO A 69 -26.23 4.55 17.18
N SER A 70 -27.47 5.03 17.06
CA SER A 70 -28.67 4.20 17.30
C SER A 70 -28.97 3.29 16.12
N ALA A 71 -28.76 3.79 14.90
CA ALA A 71 -28.88 3.01 13.67
C ALA A 71 -27.56 2.32 13.27
N GLY A 72 -26.44 2.72 13.88
CA GLY A 72 -25.10 2.29 13.48
C GLY A 72 -24.80 2.69 12.04
N THR A 73 -25.23 3.87 11.59
CA THR A 73 -25.06 4.31 10.21
C THR A 73 -24.09 5.47 10.11
N LEU A 74 -23.39 5.53 8.97
CA LEU A 74 -22.51 6.62 8.59
C LEU A 74 -23.02 7.22 7.28
N THR A 75 -23.40 8.49 7.32
CA THR A 75 -23.94 9.22 6.17
C THR A 75 -22.95 10.27 5.70
N TYR A 76 -22.43 10.15 4.49
CA TYR A 76 -21.61 11.17 3.86
C TYR A 76 -22.40 12.46 3.62
N LYS A 77 -21.74 13.60 3.91
CA LYS A 77 -22.33 14.94 3.79
C LYS A 77 -21.62 15.77 2.75
N THR A 78 -20.32 15.97 2.94
CA THR A 78 -19.50 16.83 2.11
C THR A 78 -18.01 16.57 2.36
N PHE A 79 -17.16 17.32 1.69
CA PHE A 79 -15.71 17.32 1.81
C PHE A 79 -15.18 18.75 1.64
N ASN A 80 -13.94 19.01 2.03
CA ASN A 80 -13.29 20.29 1.70
C ASN A 80 -12.83 20.31 0.24
N VAL A 81 -12.79 21.48 -0.40
CA VAL A 81 -12.49 21.65 -1.85
C VAL A 81 -11.00 21.48 -2.19
N ASP A 82 -10.22 20.82 -1.33
CA ASP A 82 -8.80 20.61 -1.57
C ASP A 82 -8.55 19.55 -2.66
N GLU A 83 -7.34 18.99 -2.83
CA GLU A 83 -7.16 17.81 -3.69
C GLU A 83 -8.05 16.63 -3.26
N GLY A 84 -8.61 16.70 -2.06
CA GLY A 84 -9.73 15.88 -1.62
C GLY A 84 -9.27 14.50 -1.17
N SER A 85 -10.09 13.85 -0.35
CA SER A 85 -9.97 12.44 -0.03
C SER A 85 -11.15 11.70 -0.65
N GLU A 86 -10.91 10.51 -1.17
CA GLU A 86 -11.97 9.51 -1.32
C GLU A 86 -12.03 8.68 -0.04
N VAL A 87 -13.22 8.50 0.55
CA VAL A 87 -13.40 7.71 1.77
C VAL A 87 -14.44 6.62 1.55
N TRP A 88 -14.16 5.42 2.06
CA TRP A 88 -15.03 4.25 1.95
C TRP A 88 -15.08 3.48 3.27
N VAL A 89 -16.18 2.78 3.54
CA VAL A 89 -16.22 1.76 4.60
C VAL A 89 -15.44 0.53 4.12
N THR A 90 -14.64 -0.06 5.00
CA THR A 90 -13.79 -1.21 4.68
C THR A 90 -13.72 -2.19 5.84
N GLN A 91 -12.90 -3.24 5.71
CA GLN A 91 -12.70 -4.28 6.71
C GLN A 91 -11.20 -4.63 6.83
N PRO A 92 -10.75 -5.15 7.98
CA PRO A 92 -9.38 -5.64 8.15
C PRO A 92 -8.96 -6.62 7.04
N GLY A 93 -7.72 -6.47 6.57
CA GLY A 93 -7.17 -7.31 5.50
C GLY A 93 -7.60 -6.92 4.08
N ALA A 94 -8.55 -5.99 3.93
CA ALA A 94 -8.87 -5.44 2.62
C ALA A 94 -7.67 -4.69 2.03
N VAL A 95 -7.54 -4.73 0.70
CA VAL A 95 -6.55 -3.96 -0.04
C VAL A 95 -7.20 -2.68 -0.54
N ILE A 96 -6.62 -1.55 -0.17
CA ILE A 96 -6.99 -0.23 -0.65
C ILE A 96 -5.96 0.19 -1.69
N ASP A 97 -6.42 0.45 -2.92
CA ASP A 97 -5.62 0.99 -4.02
C ASP A 97 -6.53 1.73 -5.02
N ASN A 98 -5.97 2.19 -6.16
CA ASN A 98 -6.74 2.88 -7.20
C ASN A 98 -7.86 2.07 -7.87
N ARG A 99 -7.90 0.75 -7.65
CA ARG A 99 -8.96 -0.14 -8.15
C ARG A 99 -10.12 -0.23 -7.17
N PHE A 100 -9.94 0.23 -5.93
CA PHE A 100 -10.95 0.15 -4.88
C PHE A 100 -12.09 1.16 -5.13
N LYS A 101 -13.30 0.65 -5.38
CA LYS A 101 -14.55 1.40 -5.62
C LYS A 101 -15.74 0.58 -5.09
N PRO A 102 -16.86 1.19 -4.62
CA PRO A 102 -17.22 2.62 -4.66
C PRO A 102 -16.96 3.41 -3.36
N SER A 103 -16.79 4.74 -3.45
CA SER A 103 -16.67 5.65 -2.29
C SER A 103 -18.00 6.16 -1.80
N LEU A 104 -18.03 6.58 -0.54
CA LEU A 104 -19.23 7.17 0.08
C LEU A 104 -19.64 8.49 -0.60
N GLN A 105 -18.75 9.09 -1.40
CA GLN A 105 -19.04 10.29 -2.19
C GLN A 105 -19.75 10.00 -3.52
N ASN A 106 -19.59 8.79 -4.08
CA ASN A 106 -20.06 8.43 -5.42
C ASN A 106 -21.15 7.34 -5.38
N GLY A 107 -22.24 7.61 -4.66
CA GLY A 107 -23.51 6.89 -4.82
C GLY A 107 -24.01 6.09 -3.60
N GLN A 108 -23.16 5.82 -2.61
CA GLN A 108 -23.59 5.30 -1.30
C GLN A 108 -23.46 6.39 -0.24
N THR A 109 -24.43 7.30 -0.20
CA THR A 109 -24.43 8.40 0.78
C THR A 109 -24.61 7.92 2.21
N THR A 110 -25.12 6.71 2.44
CA THR A 110 -25.25 6.12 3.79
C THR A 110 -24.82 4.65 3.80
N ALA A 111 -24.02 4.27 4.78
CA ALA A 111 -23.59 2.89 5.03
C ALA A 111 -23.90 2.45 6.46
N VAL A 112 -24.24 1.16 6.65
CA VAL A 112 -24.34 0.55 7.98
C VAL A 112 -22.94 0.14 8.42
N VAL A 113 -22.45 0.73 9.51
CA VAL A 113 -21.09 0.54 10.05
C VAL A 113 -21.10 -0.06 11.47
N GLY A 114 -22.21 0.04 12.21
CA GLY A 114 -22.29 -0.41 13.59
C GLY A 114 -21.48 0.47 14.55
N THR A 115 -20.89 -0.14 15.58
CA THR A 115 -20.11 0.54 16.62
C THR A 115 -18.61 0.28 16.54
N ASP A 116 -18.16 -0.59 15.63
CA ASP A 116 -16.76 -0.95 15.42
C ASP A 116 -16.54 -1.11 13.93
N PHE A 117 -15.84 -0.17 13.31
CA PHE A 117 -15.75 -0.08 11.85
C PHE A 117 -14.43 0.50 11.36
N TYR A 118 -14.10 0.17 10.12
CA TYR A 118 -12.93 0.69 9.44
C TYR A 118 -13.34 1.63 8.31
N LEU A 119 -12.65 2.75 8.22
CA LEU A 119 -12.66 3.60 7.04
C LEU A 119 -11.35 3.42 6.30
N GLY A 120 -11.42 3.36 4.98
CA GLY A 120 -10.27 3.55 4.11
C GLY A 120 -10.32 4.95 3.49
N ALA A 121 -9.16 5.49 3.15
CA ALA A 121 -9.06 6.69 2.34
C ALA A 121 -8.03 6.58 1.22
N ALA A 122 -8.25 7.33 0.15
CA ALA A 122 -7.26 7.62 -0.87
C ALA A 122 -7.20 9.13 -1.11
N THR A 123 -5.99 9.67 -1.21
CA THR A 123 -5.76 11.08 -1.49
C THR A 123 -4.47 11.25 -2.31
N SER A 124 -4.19 12.49 -2.66
CA SER A 124 -2.97 12.91 -3.36
C SER A 124 -2.61 14.32 -2.93
N SER A 125 -1.35 14.69 -3.08
CA SER A 125 -0.89 16.06 -2.93
C SER A 125 -0.44 16.62 -4.27
N ALA A 126 -0.62 17.94 -4.47
CA ALA A 126 0.01 18.65 -5.59
C ALA A 126 1.54 18.52 -5.61
N THR A 127 2.16 18.13 -4.49
CA THR A 127 3.60 17.90 -4.37
C THR A 127 4.03 16.47 -4.73
N ASP A 128 3.10 15.57 -5.04
CA ASP A 128 3.43 14.21 -5.42
C ASP A 128 4.02 14.14 -6.84
N PRO A 129 5.08 13.33 -7.05
CA PRO A 129 5.64 13.13 -8.37
C PRO A 129 4.59 12.61 -9.36
N GLY A 130 4.41 13.33 -10.47
CA GLY A 130 3.45 12.96 -11.51
C GLY A 130 1.99 13.36 -11.21
N PHE A 131 1.73 14.07 -10.11
CA PHE A 131 0.40 14.60 -9.85
C PHE A 131 -0.01 15.66 -10.88
N SER A 132 -1.25 15.57 -11.33
CA SER A 132 -1.96 16.62 -12.04
C SER A 132 -3.45 16.53 -11.74
N TRP A 133 -4.17 17.63 -11.90
CA TRP A 133 -5.63 17.63 -11.79
C TRP A 133 -6.31 16.72 -12.82
N ALA A 134 -5.68 16.49 -13.97
CA ALA A 134 -6.16 15.54 -14.97
C ALA A 134 -6.07 14.06 -14.51
N THR A 135 -5.23 13.78 -13.53
CA THR A 135 -4.97 12.43 -13.00
C THR A 135 -5.49 12.27 -11.57
N LEU A 136 -6.38 13.13 -11.09
CA LEU A 136 -6.87 13.12 -9.71
C LEU A 136 -7.53 11.78 -9.31
N SER A 137 -8.07 11.05 -10.29
CA SER A 137 -8.61 9.70 -10.08
C SER A 137 -7.55 8.64 -9.77
N ASN A 138 -6.28 8.92 -10.07
CA ASN A 138 -5.13 8.08 -9.75
C ASN A 138 -4.47 8.62 -8.47
N ARG A 139 -5.02 8.19 -7.34
CA ARG A 139 -4.54 8.54 -6.01
C ARG A 139 -3.18 7.91 -5.73
N THR A 140 -2.40 8.59 -4.91
CA THR A 140 -0.99 8.27 -4.64
C THR A 140 -0.74 7.94 -3.17
N SER A 141 -1.66 8.34 -2.30
CA SER A 141 -1.57 8.09 -0.87
C SER A 141 -2.83 7.38 -0.40
N PHE A 142 -2.65 6.34 0.40
CA PHE A 142 -3.73 5.44 0.83
C PHE A 142 -3.66 5.20 2.32
N GLY A 143 -4.79 5.18 3.00
CA GLY A 143 -4.81 4.94 4.42
C GLY A 143 -6.04 4.20 4.91
N TRP A 144 -6.00 3.86 6.18
CA TRP A 144 -7.14 3.32 6.89
C TRP A 144 -7.16 3.81 8.32
N ALA A 145 -8.36 3.85 8.92
CA ALA A 145 -8.60 4.18 10.30
C ALA A 145 -9.66 3.26 10.89
N HIS A 146 -9.41 2.81 12.12
CA HIS A 146 -10.31 1.99 12.91
C HIS A 146 -11.03 2.86 13.94
N PHE A 147 -12.35 2.92 13.87
CA PHE A 147 -13.17 3.66 14.81
C PHE A 147 -13.98 2.72 15.68
N ARG A 148 -14.14 3.10 16.95
CA ARG A 148 -15.05 2.46 17.89
C ARG A 148 -15.93 3.47 18.59
N ALA A 149 -17.24 3.26 18.56
CA ALA A 149 -18.22 3.98 19.34
C ALA A 149 -18.46 3.30 20.69
N ASP A 150 -18.53 4.07 21.76
CA ASP A 150 -19.00 3.59 23.05
C ASP A 150 -20.54 3.55 23.11
N SER A 151 -21.09 3.15 24.27
CA SER A 151 -22.55 3.08 24.48
C SER A 151 -23.27 4.43 24.40
N SER A 152 -22.54 5.55 24.48
CA SER A 152 -23.09 6.90 24.29
C SER A 152 -22.99 7.38 22.84
N GLY A 153 -22.39 6.59 21.95
CA GLY A 153 -22.14 6.97 20.56
C GLY A 153 -20.89 7.83 20.38
N LYS A 154 -20.08 8.01 21.42
CA LYS A 154 -18.82 8.74 21.32
C LYS A 154 -17.80 7.88 20.59
N LEU A 155 -17.25 8.41 19.51
CA LEU A 155 -16.25 7.77 18.67
C LEU A 155 -14.84 7.93 19.26
N THR A 156 -14.04 6.89 19.09
CA THR A 156 -12.61 6.87 19.38
C THR A 156 -11.87 6.33 18.16
N LEU A 157 -10.75 6.95 17.82
CA LEU A 157 -9.80 6.41 16.86
C LEU A 157 -8.94 5.38 17.57
N VAL A 158 -9.13 4.10 17.24
CA VAL A 158 -8.42 2.97 17.86
C VAL A 158 -7.03 2.82 17.25
N ASP A 159 -6.95 2.87 15.92
CA ASP A 159 -5.70 2.72 15.17
C ASP A 159 -5.84 3.34 13.77
N SER A 160 -4.74 3.70 13.14
CA SER A 160 -4.71 4.20 11.76
C SER A 160 -3.34 4.10 11.12
N ALA A 161 -3.33 4.06 9.79
CA ALA A 161 -2.11 4.16 9.02
C ALA A 161 -2.33 4.93 7.70
N MET A 162 -1.24 5.49 7.18
CA MET A 162 -1.14 6.07 5.84
C MET A 162 0.10 5.53 5.14
N ALA A 163 -0.06 5.14 3.88
CA ALA A 163 0.98 4.77 2.93
C ALA A 163 1.10 5.90 1.90
N PHE A 164 2.21 6.64 1.93
CA PHE A 164 2.42 7.79 1.05
C PHE A 164 3.20 7.40 -0.20
N ARG A 165 2.68 7.79 -1.37
CA ARG A 165 3.28 7.51 -2.69
C ARG A 165 3.46 6.01 -2.95
N GLU A 166 2.56 5.22 -2.39
CA GLU A 166 2.51 3.77 -2.52
C GLU A 166 1.39 3.35 -3.46
N PRO A 167 1.48 2.15 -4.08
CA PRO A 167 0.40 1.65 -4.93
C PRO A 167 -0.87 1.27 -4.15
N GLY A 168 -0.79 1.16 -2.82
CA GLY A 168 -1.92 0.84 -1.94
C GLY A 168 -1.50 0.47 -0.52
N ILE A 169 -2.48 0.17 0.34
CA ILE A 169 -2.29 -0.27 1.73
C ILE A 169 -3.21 -1.43 2.09
N VAL A 170 -2.76 -2.31 3.00
CA VAL A 170 -3.60 -3.37 3.58
C VAL A 170 -4.20 -2.89 4.91
N VAL A 171 -5.53 -2.92 5.00
CA VAL A 171 -6.28 -2.44 6.18
C VAL A 171 -5.92 -3.22 7.43
N GLY A 172 -5.72 -2.51 8.54
CA GLY A 172 -5.33 -3.09 9.83
C GLY A 172 -3.84 -3.43 9.92
N THR A 173 -3.01 -2.94 8.99
CA THR A 173 -1.57 -3.20 8.97
C THR A 173 -0.77 -1.94 8.64
N LEU A 174 0.54 -2.00 8.92
CA LEU A 174 1.54 -1.03 8.44
C LEU A 174 2.25 -1.53 7.18
N SER A 175 1.55 -2.30 6.33
CA SER A 175 2.11 -2.88 5.10
C SER A 175 1.47 -2.26 3.86
N ALA A 176 2.31 -1.69 2.99
CA ALA A 176 1.91 -1.28 1.65
C ALA A 176 1.61 -2.51 0.80
N VAL A 177 0.82 -2.31 -0.25
CA VAL A 177 0.58 -3.35 -1.27
C VAL A 177 1.89 -3.57 -2.03
N PRO A 178 2.44 -4.80 -2.07
CA PRO A 178 3.67 -5.05 -2.80
C PRO A 178 3.52 -4.70 -4.28
N GLU A 179 4.49 -3.97 -4.82
CA GLU A 179 4.52 -3.71 -6.25
C GLU A 179 4.62 -5.02 -7.07
N PRO A 180 3.96 -5.12 -8.23
CA PRO A 180 4.10 -6.29 -9.11
C PRO A 180 5.55 -6.61 -9.49
N SER A 181 6.39 -5.58 -9.59
CA SER A 181 7.84 -5.67 -9.85
C SER A 181 8.56 -6.50 -8.78
N THR A 182 8.16 -6.39 -7.51
CA THR A 182 8.76 -7.10 -6.37
C THR A 182 8.61 -8.61 -6.55
N TRP A 183 7.42 -9.05 -6.95
CA TRP A 183 7.16 -10.47 -7.23
C TRP A 183 7.93 -10.97 -8.44
N ALA A 184 7.98 -10.18 -9.51
CA ALA A 184 8.73 -10.54 -10.71
C ALA A 184 10.22 -10.71 -10.41
N LEU A 185 10.81 -9.79 -9.65
CA LEU A 185 12.22 -9.86 -9.24
C LEU A 185 12.48 -11.03 -8.27
N MET A 186 11.56 -11.28 -7.34
CA MET A 186 11.65 -12.45 -6.45
C MET A 186 11.62 -13.76 -7.24
N ALA A 187 10.66 -13.89 -8.17
CA ALA A 187 10.55 -15.06 -9.04
C ALA A 187 11.81 -15.25 -9.90
N LEU A 188 12.34 -14.17 -10.48
CA LEU A 188 13.57 -14.19 -11.25
C LEU A 188 14.77 -14.60 -10.40
N GLY A 189 14.87 -14.09 -9.17
CA GLY A 189 15.90 -14.46 -8.22
C GLY A 189 15.86 -15.94 -7.85
N LEU A 190 14.66 -16.46 -7.55
CA LEU A 190 14.45 -17.89 -7.24
C LEU A 190 14.76 -18.78 -8.44
N ALA A 191 14.35 -18.40 -9.65
CA ALA A 191 14.67 -19.12 -10.88
C ALA A 191 16.20 -19.17 -11.10
N SER A 192 16.89 -18.05 -10.89
CA SER A 192 18.35 -17.96 -10.99
C SER A 192 19.07 -18.89 -9.99
N LEU A 193 18.56 -18.97 -8.75
CA LEU A 193 19.09 -19.89 -7.73
C LEU A 193 18.85 -21.37 -8.10
N ALA A 194 17.71 -21.70 -8.68
CA ALA A 194 17.39 -23.06 -9.12
C ALA A 194 18.35 -23.54 -10.21
N VAL A 195 18.59 -22.72 -11.24
CA VAL A 195 19.55 -23.02 -12.32
C VAL A 195 20.96 -23.21 -11.76
N ARG A 196 21.40 -22.34 -10.85
CA ARG A 196 22.72 -22.46 -10.21
C ARG A 196 22.87 -23.76 -9.41
N ARG A 197 21.82 -24.18 -8.68
CA ARG A 197 21.83 -25.45 -7.93
C ARG A 197 21.92 -26.66 -8.85
N GLN A 198 21.24 -26.65 -10.00
CA GLN A 198 21.33 -27.73 -10.98
C GLN A 198 22.73 -27.84 -11.59
N ALA A 199 23.37 -26.71 -11.92
CA ALA A 199 24.74 -26.70 -12.45
C ALA A 199 25.76 -27.31 -11.46
N HIS A 200 25.59 -27.08 -10.14
CA HIS A 200 26.46 -27.68 -9.13
C HIS A 200 26.20 -29.18 -8.88
N ARG A 201 25.06 -29.71 -9.30
CA ARG A 201 24.72 -31.14 -9.16
C ARG A 201 25.19 -32.00 -10.32
N GLN A 202 25.77 -31.41 -11.38
CA GLN A 202 26.35 -32.21 -12.45
C GLN A 202 27.51 -33.06 -11.88
N PRO A 203 27.42 -34.40 -11.94
CA PRO A 203 28.47 -35.26 -11.44
C PRO A 203 29.75 -34.97 -12.22
N ARG A 204 30.87 -34.76 -11.51
CA ARG A 204 32.20 -34.79 -12.12
C ARG A 204 32.27 -36.09 -12.92
N GLN A 205 32.36 -35.99 -14.25
CA GLN A 205 32.67 -37.14 -15.09
C GLN A 205 33.94 -37.78 -14.51
N PRO A 206 33.95 -39.10 -14.23
CA PRO A 206 35.14 -39.77 -13.77
C PRO A 206 36.21 -39.62 -14.86
N ALA A 207 37.28 -38.91 -14.53
CA ALA A 207 38.43 -38.78 -15.39
C ALA A 207 39.12 -40.15 -15.46
N GLY A 208 39.01 -40.83 -16.60
CA GLY A 208 39.87 -41.96 -16.90
C GLY A 208 39.20 -43.08 -17.70
N ALA A 209 39.35 -43.02 -19.02
CA ALA A 209 39.55 -44.23 -19.81
C ALA A 209 40.53 -43.87 -20.93
N VAL A 210 41.82 -43.79 -20.56
CA VAL A 210 42.91 -43.78 -21.55
C VAL A 210 43.00 -45.20 -22.08
N ALA A 211 42.43 -45.44 -23.26
CA ALA A 211 42.60 -46.69 -23.96
C ALA A 211 44.02 -46.74 -24.55
N ASN A 212 44.91 -47.51 -23.92
CA ASN A 212 46.13 -47.97 -24.56
C ASN A 212 45.75 -49.04 -25.60
N ALA A 213 45.87 -48.71 -26.88
CA ALA A 213 45.90 -49.70 -27.96
C ALA A 213 47.37 -49.93 -28.33
N ALA A 214 47.77 -51.20 -28.22
CA ALA A 214 49.05 -51.75 -28.64
C ALA A 214 49.09 -51.99 -30.16
#